data_AF-A0AAN4RJS4-F1
#
_entry.id   AF-A0AAN4RJS4-F1
#
_cell.length_a   1.000
_cell.length_b   1.000
_cell.length_c   1.000
_cell.angle_alpha   90.00
_cell.angle_beta   90.00
_cell.angle_gamma   90.00
#
_symmetry.space_group_name_H-M   'P 1'
#
loop_
_entity.id
_entity.type
_entity.pdbx_description
1 polymer ?
#
loop_
_entity_poly.entity_id
_entity_poly.type
_entity_poly.pdbx_seq_one_letter_code
_entity_poly.pdbx_strand_id
1 'polypeptide(L)'
;MKKGLTISLLVSMLLLAGCQSGEEPEASPNENTSTASTSLVESETVESTSQSTTENTTSSNTTESTSSSSEVEERLWDTDKAQSLDTFMTDWGETMDQEYKEYSQGNNVDWYGEQIPDELVGEKKDWNTVLEEEPIDFEWSENGEASEDAYALVAVYSDADTQEYPDQHLYFFAIYDGEPKVLISQQTQGNAENNFYFSETDNEELQDGFSDIVNDDRI
;
A
#
# COMPACT_ATOMS: atom_id res chain seq x y z
N MET A 1 -57.69 12.02 -21.48
CA MET A 1 -58.00 12.82 -22.71
C MET A 1 -56.81 13.72 -23.04
N LYS A 2 -56.67 14.18 -24.29
CA LYS A 2 -55.52 14.98 -24.79
C LYS A 2 -55.39 16.36 -24.13
N LYS A 3 -54.13 16.84 -24.02
CA LYS A 3 -53.56 18.20 -23.77
C LYS A 3 -52.43 18.08 -22.72
N GLY A 4 -51.15 18.35 -22.97
CA GLY A 4 -50.46 18.76 -24.20
C GLY A 4 -50.12 20.25 -24.23
N LEU A 5 -48.86 20.60 -23.92
CA LEU A 5 -48.24 21.91 -24.17
C LEU A 5 -46.72 21.75 -24.38
N THR A 6 -46.06 22.78 -24.88
CA THR A 6 -44.77 22.73 -25.59
C THR A 6 -43.54 23.18 -24.79
N ILE A 7 -42.42 22.53 -25.07
CA ILE A 7 -41.08 23.10 -25.36
C ILE A 7 -40.86 24.57 -24.96
N SER A 8 -39.78 24.81 -24.20
CA SER A 8 -38.95 26.00 -24.36
C SER A 8 -37.49 25.59 -24.44
N LEU A 9 -36.75 26.12 -25.41
CA LEU A 9 -35.34 25.79 -25.69
C LEU A 9 -34.52 27.07 -25.45
N LEU A 10 -33.61 27.06 -24.46
CA LEU A 10 -32.71 28.17 -24.19
C LEU A 10 -31.27 27.78 -24.50
N VAL A 11 -30.85 28.05 -25.73
CA VAL A 11 -29.44 28.01 -26.16
C VAL A 11 -28.81 29.37 -25.87
N SER A 12 -27.95 29.43 -24.84
CA SER A 12 -27.09 30.58 -24.58
C SER A 12 -25.69 30.33 -25.13
N MET A 13 -25.46 30.72 -26.38
CA MET A 13 -24.10 30.86 -26.91
C MET A 13 -23.48 32.15 -26.37
N LEU A 14 -22.38 32.05 -25.62
CA LEU A 14 -21.42 33.16 -25.50
C LEU A 14 -20.20 32.84 -26.36
N LEU A 15 -20.05 33.58 -27.45
CA LEU A 15 -18.82 33.62 -28.24
C LEU A 15 -17.94 34.77 -27.70
N LEU A 16 -16.71 34.45 -27.31
CA LEU A 16 -15.63 35.42 -27.15
C LEU A 16 -14.54 35.05 -28.16
N ALA A 17 -14.00 36.05 -28.86
CA ALA A 17 -13.02 35.88 -29.92
C ALA A 17 -11.98 37.01 -29.89
N GLY A 18 -10.73 36.66 -30.20
CA GLY A 18 -9.54 37.52 -30.09
C GLY A 18 -8.38 36.69 -29.52
N CYS A 19 -7.56 36.06 -30.37
CA CYS A 19 -6.32 36.63 -30.95
C CYS A 19 -5.16 36.68 -29.91
N GLN A 20 -3.92 36.34 -30.22
CA GLN A 20 -3.25 36.19 -31.54
C GLN A 20 -2.05 35.23 -31.46
N SER A 21 -1.71 34.53 -32.55
CA SER A 21 -0.48 33.72 -32.65
C SER A 21 0.80 34.57 -32.77
N GLY A 22 1.91 34.00 -32.32
CA GLY A 22 3.28 34.45 -32.63
C GLY A 22 4.25 33.28 -32.45
N GLU A 23 5.01 32.95 -33.48
CA GLU A 23 5.98 31.84 -33.52
C GLU A 23 7.41 32.30 -33.18
N GLU A 24 8.24 31.36 -32.73
CA GLU A 24 9.72 31.43 -32.65
C GLU A 24 10.36 31.58 -34.07
N PRO A 25 11.70 31.82 -34.27
CA PRO A 25 12.85 31.44 -33.43
C PRO A 25 14.09 32.38 -33.46
N GLU A 26 15.29 31.81 -33.24
CA GLU A 26 16.67 32.24 -33.56
C GLU A 26 17.61 32.80 -32.44
N ALA A 27 18.27 31.84 -31.78
CA ALA A 27 19.73 31.60 -31.82
C ALA A 27 20.78 32.67 -31.36
N SER A 28 21.55 32.25 -30.33
CA SER A 28 23.03 32.34 -30.25
C SER A 28 23.74 33.71 -30.06
N PRO A 29 25.05 33.72 -29.75
CA PRO A 29 25.75 32.94 -28.71
C PRO A 29 26.67 33.83 -27.83
N ASN A 30 27.31 33.25 -26.80
CA ASN A 30 28.62 33.75 -26.37
C ASN A 30 29.47 32.61 -25.75
N GLU A 31 30.74 32.52 -26.15
CA GLU A 31 31.69 31.54 -25.61
C GLU A 31 32.49 32.15 -24.44
N ASN A 32 32.95 31.30 -23.51
CA ASN A 32 34.38 31.27 -23.18
C ASN A 32 34.82 29.98 -22.45
N THR A 33 35.42 29.08 -23.21
CA THR A 33 36.79 28.58 -22.96
C THR A 33 37.19 28.18 -21.53
N SER A 34 37.32 26.87 -21.26
CA SER A 34 38.62 26.23 -20.97
C SER A 34 38.56 24.70 -20.88
N THR A 35 39.45 24.02 -21.63
CA THR A 35 40.08 22.69 -21.42
C THR A 35 39.27 21.57 -20.70
N ALA A 36 38.85 20.44 -21.30
CA ALA A 36 39.41 19.50 -22.30
C ALA A 36 40.15 18.26 -21.72
N SER A 37 39.47 17.11 -21.73
CA SER A 37 39.92 15.68 -21.78
C SER A 37 38.64 14.83 -21.56
N THR A 38 38.16 13.85 -22.35
CA THR A 38 38.81 12.77 -23.17
C THR A 38 39.52 11.74 -22.29
N SER A 39 39.16 10.45 -22.22
CA SER A 39 38.10 9.64 -22.88
C SER A 39 37.66 8.47 -21.96
N LEU A 40 36.54 7.74 -22.20
CA LEU A 40 36.50 6.38 -22.81
C LEU A 40 37.82 5.58 -22.67
N VAL A 41 37.91 4.34 -22.18
CA VAL A 41 36.96 3.21 -21.97
C VAL A 41 37.35 2.44 -20.66
N GLU A 42 36.83 1.28 -20.20
CA GLU A 42 35.92 0.21 -20.69
C GLU A 42 35.29 -0.53 -19.45
N SER A 43 34.47 -1.57 -19.65
CA SER A 43 34.01 -2.52 -18.61
C SER A 43 35.01 -3.67 -18.36
N GLU A 44 35.03 -4.27 -17.15
CA GLU A 44 35.28 -5.70 -16.94
C GLU A 44 34.59 -6.25 -15.68
N THR A 45 34.01 -7.45 -15.78
CA THR A 45 33.57 -8.30 -14.67
C THR A 45 34.67 -9.27 -14.27
N VAL A 46 34.91 -9.50 -12.97
CA VAL A 46 35.71 -10.66 -12.51
C VAL A 46 35.01 -11.43 -11.40
N GLU A 47 34.77 -12.71 -11.69
CA GLU A 47 34.42 -13.77 -10.74
C GLU A 47 35.58 -14.02 -9.76
N SER A 48 35.31 -14.59 -8.59
CA SER A 48 36.36 -15.14 -7.71
C SER A 48 35.90 -16.38 -6.93
N THR A 49 35.67 -17.48 -7.67
CA THR A 49 35.63 -18.83 -7.11
C THR A 49 36.99 -19.20 -6.52
N SER A 50 37.04 -19.76 -5.30
CA SER A 50 38.22 -20.46 -4.77
C SER A 50 37.83 -21.50 -3.73
N GLN A 51 38.51 -22.65 -3.74
CA GLN A 51 37.98 -23.91 -3.22
C GLN A 51 38.88 -24.54 -2.15
N SER A 52 38.27 -24.94 -1.03
CA SER A 52 38.66 -26.01 -0.10
C SER A 52 40.05 -25.99 0.56
N THR A 53 40.04 -26.00 1.89
CA THR A 53 40.78 -27.03 2.65
C THR A 53 40.01 -27.46 3.90
N THR A 54 39.94 -28.76 4.15
CA THR A 54 39.37 -29.35 5.38
C THR A 54 40.44 -29.51 6.45
N GLU A 55 40.24 -28.96 7.64
CA GLU A 55 40.85 -29.49 8.87
C GLU A 55 39.80 -29.63 9.98
N ASN A 56 39.90 -30.72 10.74
CA ASN A 56 38.90 -31.13 11.73
C ASN A 56 39.49 -30.98 13.14
N THR A 57 39.01 -30.01 13.90
CA THR A 57 39.42 -29.79 15.29
C THR A 57 38.22 -29.74 16.22
N THR A 58 38.00 -30.82 16.96
CA THR A 58 37.05 -30.86 18.08
C THR A 58 37.41 -29.81 19.13
N SER A 59 36.45 -28.97 19.50
CA SER A 59 36.51 -28.16 20.73
C SER A 59 35.12 -28.02 21.31
N SER A 60 34.88 -28.75 22.40
CA SER A 60 33.59 -28.84 23.07
C SER A 60 33.34 -27.61 23.94
N ASN A 61 32.61 -26.62 23.41
CA ASN A 61 31.88 -25.66 24.24
C ASN A 61 30.43 -26.11 24.34
N THR A 62 30.07 -26.69 25.48
CA THR A 62 28.67 -26.81 25.89
C THR A 62 28.15 -25.43 26.28
N THR A 63 27.70 -24.66 25.30
CA THR A 63 26.72 -23.61 25.57
C THR A 63 25.42 -24.31 25.93
N GLU A 64 25.13 -24.36 27.23
CA GLU A 64 23.77 -24.58 27.71
C GLU A 64 22.94 -23.38 27.25
N SER A 65 22.36 -23.50 26.06
CA SER A 65 21.29 -22.61 25.62
C SER A 65 20.13 -22.87 26.57
N THR A 66 20.03 -22.05 27.62
CA THR A 66 18.89 -22.02 28.53
C THR A 66 17.67 -21.66 27.71
N SER A 67 17.02 -22.69 27.17
CA SER A 67 15.75 -22.57 26.47
C SER A 67 14.70 -22.22 27.51
N SER A 68 14.64 -20.92 27.82
CA SER A 68 13.53 -20.31 28.55
C SER A 68 12.29 -20.49 27.70
N SER A 69 11.64 -21.64 27.87
CA SER A 69 10.29 -21.92 27.42
C SER A 69 9.35 -21.02 28.22
N SER A 70 9.37 -19.73 27.86
CA SER A 70 8.20 -18.89 27.97
C SER A 70 7.08 -19.64 27.26
N GLU A 71 5.94 -19.76 27.93
CA GLU A 71 4.72 -20.21 27.28
C GLU A 71 4.42 -19.15 26.21
N VAL A 72 4.58 -19.53 24.95
CA VAL A 72 4.16 -18.71 23.81
C VAL A 72 2.64 -18.81 23.82
N GLU A 73 1.98 -17.79 24.35
CA GLU A 73 0.55 -17.61 24.12
C GLU A 73 0.38 -17.39 22.61
N GLU A 74 -0.45 -18.25 21.99
CA GLU A 74 -0.62 -18.34 20.54
C GLU A 74 -1.32 -17.06 20.04
N ARG A 75 -0.52 -16.09 19.57
CA ARG A 75 -1.02 -14.84 18.96
C ARG A 75 -1.46 -15.09 17.53
N LEU A 76 -2.49 -14.38 17.12
CA LEU A 76 -2.96 -14.41 15.74
C LEU A 76 -2.02 -13.63 14.80
N TRP A 77 -1.31 -12.63 15.33
CA TRP A 77 -0.30 -11.85 14.61
C TRP A 77 1.04 -11.73 15.36
N ASP A 78 2.13 -11.64 14.60
CA ASP A 78 3.46 -11.24 15.08
C ASP A 78 4.34 -10.72 13.92
N THR A 79 5.63 -10.49 14.20
CA THR A 79 6.61 -9.93 13.25
C THR A 79 7.04 -10.91 12.15
N ASP A 80 7.01 -12.22 12.39
CA ASP A 80 7.37 -13.21 11.38
C ASP A 80 6.21 -13.34 10.36
N LYS A 81 4.96 -13.21 10.83
CA LYS A 81 3.77 -13.07 9.99
C LYS A 81 3.74 -11.75 9.20
N ALA A 82 4.12 -10.63 9.82
CA ALA A 82 4.25 -9.35 9.11
C ALA A 82 5.31 -9.40 7.99
N GLN A 83 6.47 -10.01 8.22
CA GLN A 83 7.48 -10.22 7.17
C GLN A 83 6.98 -11.15 6.04
N SER A 84 6.13 -12.12 6.36
CA SER A 84 5.50 -12.97 5.37
C SER A 84 4.51 -12.20 4.49
N LEU A 85 3.74 -11.26 5.09
CA LEU A 85 2.83 -10.36 4.37
C LEU A 85 3.55 -9.35 3.47
N ASP A 86 4.64 -8.73 3.94
CA ASP A 86 5.50 -7.84 3.15
C ASP A 86 6.06 -8.53 1.89
N THR A 87 6.53 -9.77 2.07
CA THR A 87 7.00 -10.61 0.96
C THR A 87 5.87 -10.94 -0.01
N PHE A 88 4.72 -11.39 0.51
CA PHE A 88 3.55 -11.75 -0.30
C PHE A 88 2.99 -10.56 -1.11
N MET A 89 2.85 -9.38 -0.48
CA MET A 89 2.37 -8.17 -1.14
C MET A 89 3.33 -7.67 -2.23
N THR A 90 4.63 -7.91 -2.07
CA THR A 90 5.64 -7.62 -3.11
C THR A 90 5.47 -8.54 -4.31
N ASP A 91 5.47 -9.87 -4.11
CA ASP A 91 5.35 -10.86 -5.19
C ASP A 91 3.99 -10.80 -5.91
N TRP A 92 2.91 -10.52 -5.17
CA TRP A 92 1.57 -10.30 -5.72
C TRP A 92 1.47 -8.98 -6.50
N GLY A 93 2.07 -7.91 -6.00
CA GLY A 93 2.18 -6.62 -6.71
C GLY A 93 2.92 -6.75 -8.05
N GLU A 94 4.08 -7.42 -8.08
CA GLU A 94 4.81 -7.71 -9.33
C GLU A 94 3.95 -8.53 -10.32
N THR A 95 3.11 -9.43 -9.82
CA THR A 95 2.19 -10.25 -10.65
C THR A 95 1.07 -9.41 -11.28
N MET A 96 0.67 -8.32 -10.63
CA MET A 96 -0.40 -7.42 -11.06
C MET A 96 0.08 -6.18 -11.83
N ASP A 97 1.40 -5.96 -11.96
CA ASP A 97 2.03 -4.73 -12.50
C ASP A 97 1.78 -3.49 -11.59
N GLN A 98 1.79 -3.69 -10.25
CA GLN A 98 1.47 -2.69 -9.21
C GLN A 98 2.53 -2.66 -8.09
N GLU A 99 2.99 -1.47 -7.67
CA GLU A 99 3.97 -1.30 -6.57
C GLU A 99 3.27 -0.92 -5.25
N TYR A 100 3.01 -1.92 -4.40
CA TYR A 100 2.43 -1.72 -3.07
C TYR A 100 3.47 -1.35 -2.01
N LYS A 101 3.07 -0.51 -1.04
CA LYS A 101 3.88 -0.12 0.13
C LYS A 101 3.08 -0.27 1.42
N GLU A 102 3.76 -0.63 2.50
CA GLU A 102 3.17 -0.69 3.84
C GLU A 102 3.06 0.70 4.49
N TYR A 103 1.92 0.96 5.13
CA TYR A 103 1.59 2.16 5.89
C TYR A 103 1.10 1.78 7.29
N SER A 104 1.32 2.64 8.28
CA SER A 104 1.04 2.35 9.69
C SER A 104 0.79 3.63 10.49
N GLN A 105 0.41 3.52 11.77
CA GLN A 105 0.17 4.71 12.60
C GLN A 105 1.39 5.63 12.65
N GLY A 106 1.20 6.89 12.25
CA GLY A 106 2.27 7.88 12.06
C GLY A 106 3.12 7.75 10.79
N ASN A 107 2.88 6.75 9.94
CA ASN A 107 3.49 6.56 8.61
C ASN A 107 2.37 6.37 7.57
N ASN A 108 1.73 7.47 7.19
CA ASN A 108 0.50 7.45 6.39
C ASN A 108 0.74 7.54 4.88
N VAL A 109 -0.21 7.02 4.10
CA VAL A 109 -0.41 7.37 2.69
C VAL A 109 -1.26 8.65 2.59
N ASP A 110 -0.99 9.48 1.57
CA ASP A 110 -1.83 10.63 1.20
C ASP A 110 -2.95 10.14 0.27
N TRP A 111 -4.03 9.65 0.87
CA TRP A 111 -5.20 9.14 0.14
C TRP A 111 -6.13 10.30 -0.23
N TYR A 112 -5.76 10.99 -1.31
CA TYR A 112 -6.49 12.13 -1.88
C TYR A 112 -6.64 13.35 -0.93
N GLY A 113 -5.71 13.51 0.01
CA GLY A 113 -5.68 14.54 1.04
C GLY A 113 -5.78 13.97 2.47
N GLU A 114 -6.46 12.83 2.63
CA GLU A 114 -6.67 12.19 3.93
C GLU A 114 -5.45 11.32 4.30
N GLN A 115 -5.06 11.31 5.58
CA GLN A 115 -3.85 10.69 6.09
C GLN A 115 -4.16 9.31 6.70
N ILE A 116 -4.03 8.27 5.88
CA ILE A 116 -4.44 6.89 6.22
C ILE A 116 -3.21 6.07 6.64
N PRO A 117 -3.22 5.32 7.76
CA PRO A 117 -4.39 4.95 8.58
C PRO A 117 -4.76 5.90 9.73
N ASP A 118 -3.92 6.88 10.09
CA ASP A 118 -4.11 7.73 11.28
C ASP A 118 -5.53 8.34 11.42
N GLU A 119 -6.14 8.76 10.31
CA GLU A 119 -7.46 9.43 10.31
C GLU A 119 -8.65 8.44 10.32
N LEU A 120 -8.39 7.13 10.24
CA LEU A 120 -9.37 6.04 10.39
C LEU A 120 -9.25 5.28 11.72
N VAL A 121 -8.09 5.30 12.38
CA VAL A 121 -7.81 4.52 13.61
C VAL A 121 -6.84 5.22 14.57
N GLY A 122 -7.14 5.16 15.87
CA GLY A 122 -6.31 5.74 16.92
C GLY A 122 -6.63 7.20 17.26
N GLU A 123 -5.68 7.90 17.88
CA GLU A 123 -5.91 9.23 18.49
C GLU A 123 -6.26 10.36 17.49
N LYS A 124 -6.11 10.13 16.18
CA LYS A 124 -6.35 11.14 15.13
C LYS A 124 -7.58 10.86 14.25
N LYS A 125 -8.39 9.84 14.58
CA LYS A 125 -9.59 9.46 13.81
C LYS A 125 -10.57 10.63 13.68
N ASP A 126 -10.82 11.08 12.44
CA ASP A 126 -11.81 12.13 12.07
C ASP A 126 -12.85 11.62 11.04
N TRP A 127 -12.67 10.39 10.55
CA TRP A 127 -13.55 9.69 9.61
C TRP A 127 -14.20 8.45 10.25
N ASN A 128 -15.45 8.18 9.88
CA ASN A 128 -16.20 6.99 10.26
C ASN A 128 -15.88 5.86 9.27
N THR A 129 -15.63 4.64 9.74
CA THR A 129 -15.36 3.49 8.87
C THR A 129 -16.62 2.65 8.64
N VAL A 130 -16.87 2.26 7.38
CA VAL A 130 -18.10 1.59 6.95
C VAL A 130 -17.76 0.43 6.01
N LEU A 131 -18.26 -0.75 6.30
CA LEU A 131 -18.10 -1.98 5.51
C LEU A 131 -19.48 -2.43 5.02
N GLU A 132 -19.66 -2.54 3.69
CA GLU A 132 -20.92 -3.00 3.07
C GLU A 132 -22.22 -2.32 3.60
N GLU A 133 -22.20 -0.99 3.71
CA GLU A 133 -23.25 -0.13 4.31
C GLU A 133 -23.37 -0.14 5.85
N GLU A 134 -22.73 -1.08 6.57
CA GLU A 134 -22.74 -1.13 8.04
C GLU A 134 -21.50 -0.45 8.67
N PRO A 135 -21.65 0.38 9.74
CA PRO A 135 -20.50 0.97 10.44
C PRO A 135 -19.64 -0.08 11.16
N ILE A 136 -18.32 0.06 11.07
CA ILE A 136 -17.33 -0.78 11.78
C ILE A 136 -16.25 0.09 12.43
N ASP A 137 -15.58 -0.43 13.45
CA ASP A 137 -14.39 0.18 14.06
C ASP A 137 -13.15 -0.70 13.89
N PHE A 138 -12.00 -0.04 13.74
CA PHE A 138 -10.68 -0.68 13.72
C PHE A 138 -9.89 -0.29 14.97
N GLU A 139 -9.13 -1.23 15.51
CA GLU A 139 -8.05 -0.96 16.47
C GLU A 139 -6.72 -1.46 15.87
N TRP A 140 -5.66 -0.66 15.94
CA TRP A 140 -4.34 -1.06 15.46
C TRP A 140 -3.73 -2.09 16.42
N SER A 141 -3.29 -3.23 15.90
CA SER A 141 -2.95 -4.41 16.70
C SER A 141 -1.58 -5.01 16.34
N GLU A 142 -0.70 -5.15 17.33
CA GLU A 142 0.59 -5.83 17.19
C GLU A 142 0.50 -7.36 17.41
N ASN A 143 -0.65 -7.88 17.87
CA ASN A 143 -0.87 -9.29 18.24
C ASN A 143 -2.08 -9.95 17.54
N GLY A 144 -2.86 -9.19 16.77
CA GLY A 144 -4.08 -9.67 16.11
C GLY A 144 -5.31 -9.74 17.03
N GLU A 145 -5.23 -9.17 18.23
CA GLU A 145 -6.37 -9.01 19.15
C GLU A 145 -6.87 -7.55 19.16
N ALA A 146 -8.17 -7.35 19.42
CA ALA A 146 -8.82 -6.05 19.57
C ALA A 146 -9.97 -6.14 20.60
N SER A 147 -10.61 -5.00 20.88
CA SER A 147 -11.87 -4.90 21.64
C SER A 147 -13.03 -5.70 21.01
N GLU A 148 -14.05 -6.02 21.82
CA GLU A 148 -15.33 -6.60 21.36
C GLU A 148 -15.95 -5.72 20.24
N ASP A 149 -16.45 -6.36 19.19
CA ASP A 149 -16.97 -5.76 17.94
C ASP A 149 -15.95 -4.97 17.07
N ALA A 150 -14.66 -4.88 17.43
CA ALA A 150 -13.65 -4.16 16.66
C ALA A 150 -12.76 -5.08 15.78
N TYR A 151 -12.34 -4.58 14.63
CA TYR A 151 -11.40 -5.24 13.72
C TYR A 151 -9.96 -4.96 14.16
N ALA A 152 -9.17 -5.99 14.46
CA ALA A 152 -7.75 -5.89 14.75
C ALA A 152 -6.96 -5.63 13.46
N LEU A 153 -6.71 -4.36 13.14
CA LEU A 153 -5.96 -3.93 11.97
C LEU A 153 -4.47 -4.19 12.20
N VAL A 154 -3.89 -5.10 11.42
CA VAL A 154 -2.50 -5.57 11.59
C VAL A 154 -1.53 -4.99 10.55
N ALA A 155 -2.02 -4.63 9.35
CA ALA A 155 -1.24 -3.93 8.33
C ALA A 155 -2.14 -3.16 7.34
N VAL A 156 -1.55 -2.18 6.65
CA VAL A 156 -2.22 -1.40 5.58
C VAL A 156 -1.27 -1.27 4.40
N TYR A 157 -1.76 -1.54 3.18
CA TYR A 157 -0.98 -1.43 1.95
C TYR A 157 -1.68 -0.55 0.91
N SER A 158 -0.91 0.21 0.13
CA SER A 158 -1.45 0.97 -1.02
C SER A 158 -0.44 1.12 -2.15
N ASP A 159 -0.95 1.24 -3.38
CA ASP A 159 -0.21 1.54 -4.62
C ASP A 159 -0.28 3.04 -5.00
N ALA A 160 -0.94 3.89 -4.20
CA ALA A 160 -1.23 5.29 -4.53
C ALA A 160 0.01 6.18 -4.79
N ASP A 161 1.17 5.74 -4.32
CA ASP A 161 2.49 6.34 -4.60
C ASP A 161 2.93 6.21 -6.08
N THR A 162 2.38 5.24 -6.81
CA THR A 162 2.82 4.85 -8.17
C THR A 162 1.69 4.78 -9.19
N GLN A 163 0.50 4.39 -8.78
CA GLN A 163 -0.66 4.17 -9.63
C GLN A 163 -1.38 5.48 -9.99
N GLU A 164 -1.86 5.64 -11.23
CA GLU A 164 -2.54 6.88 -11.67
C GLU A 164 -3.96 7.01 -11.09
N TYR A 165 -4.40 8.24 -10.78
CA TYR A 165 -5.81 8.52 -10.44
C TYR A 165 -6.73 8.24 -11.64
N PRO A 166 -7.84 7.49 -11.47
CA PRO A 166 -8.48 7.08 -10.21
C PRO A 166 -8.18 5.66 -9.75
N ASP A 167 -7.28 4.94 -10.44
CA ASP A 167 -7.16 3.48 -10.42
C ASP A 167 -6.32 2.95 -9.24
N GLN A 168 -6.26 3.69 -8.12
CA GLN A 168 -5.47 3.38 -6.93
C GLN A 168 -6.25 2.49 -5.96
N HIS A 169 -5.53 1.67 -5.19
CA HIS A 169 -6.09 0.71 -4.23
C HIS A 169 -5.51 0.93 -2.83
N LEU A 170 -6.36 0.80 -1.82
CA LEU A 170 -6.00 0.78 -0.41
C LEU A 170 -6.51 -0.52 0.21
N TYR A 171 -5.61 -1.35 0.73
CA TYR A 171 -5.91 -2.61 1.40
C TYR A 171 -5.68 -2.49 2.90
N PHE A 172 -6.66 -2.95 3.68
CA PHE A 172 -6.61 -3.09 5.13
C PHE A 172 -6.61 -4.58 5.47
N PHE A 173 -5.51 -5.05 6.09
CA PHE A 173 -5.35 -6.44 6.54
C PHE A 173 -5.70 -6.49 8.02
N ALA A 174 -6.80 -7.17 8.37
CA ALA A 174 -7.36 -7.14 9.71
C ALA A 174 -7.86 -8.53 10.15
N ILE A 175 -7.95 -8.75 11.45
CA ILE A 175 -8.47 -9.97 12.05
C ILE A 175 -9.73 -9.62 12.87
N TYR A 176 -10.81 -10.36 12.69
CA TYR A 176 -12.10 -10.10 13.35
C TYR A 176 -12.71 -11.43 13.85
N ASP A 177 -13.01 -11.52 15.15
CA ASP A 177 -13.41 -12.76 15.84
C ASP A 177 -12.47 -13.97 15.59
N GLY A 178 -11.22 -13.70 15.20
CA GLY A 178 -10.20 -14.69 14.84
C GLY A 178 -10.18 -15.07 13.34
N GLU A 179 -11.12 -14.56 12.53
CA GLU A 179 -11.11 -14.75 11.08
C GLU A 179 -10.25 -13.66 10.39
N PRO A 180 -9.31 -14.05 9.49
CA PRO A 180 -8.54 -13.09 8.70
C PRO A 180 -9.43 -12.45 7.62
N LYS A 181 -9.29 -11.12 7.45
CA LYS A 181 -10.06 -10.29 6.54
C LYS A 181 -9.16 -9.34 5.75
N VAL A 182 -9.33 -9.33 4.43
CA VAL A 182 -8.69 -8.35 3.53
C VAL A 182 -9.76 -7.43 2.98
N LEU A 183 -9.74 -6.18 3.46
CA LEU A 183 -10.69 -5.14 3.10
C LEU A 183 -10.06 -4.19 2.09
N ILE A 184 -10.85 -3.71 1.13
CA ILE A 184 -10.39 -2.82 0.05
C ILE A 184 -11.19 -1.52 0.03
N SER A 185 -10.52 -0.40 -0.24
CA SER A 185 -11.15 0.83 -0.69
C SER A 185 -10.54 1.35 -1.99
N GLN A 186 -11.43 1.86 -2.84
CA GLN A 186 -11.13 2.64 -4.06
C GLN A 186 -11.91 3.98 -4.01
N GLN A 187 -12.18 4.49 -2.80
CA GLN A 187 -12.95 5.72 -2.60
C GLN A 187 -12.13 6.95 -3.01
N THR A 188 -12.52 7.58 -4.12
CA THR A 188 -11.83 8.73 -4.74
C THR A 188 -12.30 10.11 -4.28
N GLN A 189 -13.34 10.18 -3.42
CA GLN A 189 -13.95 11.42 -2.95
C GLN A 189 -14.53 11.25 -1.54
N GLY A 190 -14.47 12.32 -0.74
CA GLY A 190 -15.21 12.44 0.51
C GLY A 190 -16.73 12.60 0.34
N ASN A 191 -17.46 12.52 1.45
CA ASN A 191 -18.91 12.71 1.54
C ASN A 191 -19.26 13.62 2.75
N ALA A 192 -20.53 13.96 2.91
CA ALA A 192 -20.96 14.94 3.93
C ALA A 192 -21.03 14.37 5.35
N GLU A 193 -20.86 13.05 5.47
CA GLU A 193 -20.94 12.25 6.68
C GLU A 193 -19.56 11.82 7.21
N ASN A 194 -18.47 12.21 6.54
CA ASN A 194 -17.10 11.72 6.76
C ASN A 194 -17.01 10.19 6.82
N ASN A 195 -17.73 9.48 5.95
CA ASN A 195 -17.63 8.01 5.85
C ASN A 195 -16.49 7.60 4.91
N PHE A 196 -15.67 6.65 5.37
CA PHE A 196 -14.67 5.95 4.56
C PHE A 196 -15.16 4.52 4.34
N TYR A 197 -15.47 4.20 3.08
CA TYR A 197 -16.13 2.97 2.67
C TYR A 197 -15.12 1.90 2.26
N PHE A 198 -15.34 0.69 2.77
CA PHE A 198 -14.66 -0.54 2.40
C PHE A 198 -15.67 -1.59 1.89
N SER A 199 -15.17 -2.55 1.12
CA SER A 199 -15.74 -3.89 0.97
C SER A 199 -14.72 -4.94 1.42
N GLU A 200 -15.10 -6.20 1.56
CA GLU A 200 -14.13 -7.28 1.43
C GLU A 200 -13.58 -7.28 -0.01
N THR A 201 -12.34 -7.72 -0.24
CA THR A 201 -11.76 -7.78 -1.58
C THR A 201 -12.35 -8.94 -2.40
N ASP A 202 -12.66 -8.71 -3.68
CA ASP A 202 -13.03 -9.79 -4.63
C ASP A 202 -11.81 -10.65 -5.05
N ASN A 203 -10.60 -10.32 -4.60
CA ASN A 203 -9.37 -11.04 -4.98
C ASN A 203 -9.14 -12.27 -4.09
N GLU A 204 -9.44 -13.47 -4.62
CA GLU A 204 -9.25 -14.75 -3.93
C GLU A 204 -7.78 -14.99 -3.50
N GLU A 205 -6.78 -14.55 -4.29
CA GLU A 205 -5.36 -14.75 -3.96
C GLU A 205 -4.94 -13.94 -2.71
N LEU A 206 -5.44 -12.71 -2.55
CA LEU A 206 -5.24 -11.92 -1.33
C LEU A 206 -5.94 -12.52 -0.11
N GLN A 207 -7.17 -13.05 -0.27
CA GLN A 207 -7.90 -13.69 0.83
C GLN A 207 -7.17 -14.95 1.32
N ASP A 208 -6.87 -15.87 0.40
CA ASP A 208 -6.20 -17.13 0.71
C ASP A 208 -4.78 -16.87 1.25
N GLY A 209 -4.00 -15.99 0.61
CA GLY A 209 -2.64 -15.67 1.03
C GLY A 209 -2.55 -15.07 2.43
N PHE A 210 -3.41 -14.10 2.77
CA PHE A 210 -3.47 -13.57 4.14
C PHE A 210 -4.01 -14.59 5.15
N SER A 211 -4.95 -15.43 4.74
CA SER A 211 -5.44 -16.54 5.57
C SER A 211 -4.32 -17.53 5.92
N ASP A 212 -3.52 -17.95 4.96
CA ASP A 212 -2.42 -18.88 5.19
C ASP A 212 -1.35 -18.26 6.12
N ILE A 213 -1.02 -16.96 5.96
CA ILE A 213 -0.12 -16.23 6.87
C ILE A 213 -0.64 -16.25 8.32
N VAL A 214 -1.92 -15.91 8.52
CA VAL A 214 -2.50 -15.82 9.88
C VAL A 214 -2.61 -17.19 10.55
N ASN A 215 -2.87 -18.26 9.78
CA ASN A 215 -3.03 -19.63 10.30
C ASN A 215 -1.73 -20.45 10.39
N ASP A 216 -0.57 -19.89 9.99
CA ASP A 216 0.71 -20.61 9.82
C ASP A 216 0.63 -21.80 8.83
N ASP A 217 -0.30 -21.71 7.87
CA ASP A 217 -0.42 -22.67 6.77
C ASP A 217 0.62 -22.40 5.67
N ARG A 218 0.85 -23.39 4.80
CA ARG A 218 2.05 -23.45 3.95
C ARG A 218 1.90 -22.79 2.59
N ILE A 219 2.31 -21.54 2.53
CA ILE A 219 2.75 -20.78 1.35
C ILE A 219 4.05 -21.37 0.76
#